data_AF-A0A0T5YXI9-F1
#
_entry.id   AF-A0A0T5YXI9-F1
#
_cell.length_a   1.000
_cell.length_b   1.000
_cell.length_c   1.000
_cell.angle_alpha   90.00
_cell.angle_beta   90.00
_cell.angle_gamma   90.00
#
_symmetry.space_group_name_H-M   'P 1'
#
loop_
_entity.id
_entity.type
_entity.pdbx_description
1 polymer ?
#
loop_
_entity_poly.entity_id
_entity_poly.type
_entity_poly.pdbx_seq_one_letter_code
_entity_poly.pdbx_strand_id
1 'polypeptide(L)' 'MSSLPRTPYFAKIKADGSFEIKDVPPGKYKIKAWHGFLKNQKGKVTVEAGGTATVDFTFK' A
#
# COMPACT_ATOMS: atom_id res chain seq x y z
N MET A 1 -4.19 3.91 -20.93
CA MET A 1 -3.68 2.62 -20.40
C MET A 1 -2.77 2.89 -19.20
N SER A 2 -3.24 2.78 -17.95
CA SER A 2 -2.37 2.90 -16.76
C SER A 2 -2.04 1.50 -16.27
N SER A 3 -0.80 1.06 -16.43
CA SER A 3 -0.36 -0.25 -15.93
C SER A 3 -0.46 -0.25 -14.41
N LEU A 4 -1.29 -1.13 -13.84
CA LEU A 4 -1.18 -1.48 -12.43
C LEU A 4 0.26 -1.97 -12.17
N PRO A 5 0.88 -1.62 -11.04
CA PRO A 5 2.16 -2.22 -10.67
C PRO A 5 2.00 -3.74 -10.65
N ARG A 6 2.89 -4.44 -11.36
CA ARG A 6 2.84 -5.90 -11.57
C ARG A 6 3.37 -6.61 -10.33
N THR A 7 2.69 -6.43 -9.19
CA THR A 7 3.05 -7.02 -7.90
C THR A 7 1.82 -7.72 -7.30
N PRO A 8 1.94 -8.95 -6.77
CA PRO A 8 0.80 -9.64 -6.15
C PRO A 8 0.38 -9.00 -4.81
N TYR A 9 1.22 -8.13 -4.25
CA TYR A 9 1.00 -7.46 -2.97
C TYR A 9 0.18 -6.18 -3.15
N PHE A 10 -1.15 -6.32 -3.09
CA PHE A 10 -2.08 -5.21 -3.08
C PHE A 10 -3.30 -5.55 -2.22
N ALA A 11 -3.98 -4.52 -1.73
CA ALA A 11 -5.22 -4.66 -0.98
C ALA A 11 -6.26 -3.68 -1.50
N LYS A 12 -7.54 -4.08 -1.39
CA LYS A 12 -8.65 -3.13 -1.51
C LYS A 12 -8.83 -2.45 -0.15
N ILE A 13 -8.96 -1.13 -0.19
CA ILE A 13 -9.26 -0.34 1.01
C ILE A 13 -10.73 -0.56 1.35
N LYS A 14 -11.02 -0.85 2.62
CA LYS A 14 -12.37 -1.01 3.14
C LYS A 14 -13.05 0.36 3.29
N ALA A 15 -14.37 0.36 3.51
CA ALA A 15 -15.14 1.60 3.68
C ALA A 15 -14.68 2.44 4.89
N ASP A 16 -14.09 1.81 5.91
CA ASP A 16 -13.51 2.47 7.09
C ASP A 16 -12.08 3.01 6.86
N GLY A 17 -11.54 2.87 5.65
CA GLY A 17 -10.17 3.28 5.31
C GLY A 17 -9.09 2.26 5.67
N SER A 18 -9.44 1.15 6.33
CA SER A 18 -8.47 0.11 6.69
C SER A 18 -8.07 -0.75 5.49
N PHE A 19 -6.82 -1.22 5.50
CA PHE A 19 -6.29 -2.16 4.51
C PHE A 19 -5.24 -3.06 5.17
N GLU A 20 -5.06 -4.26 4.62
CA GLU A 20 -4.05 -5.20 5.11
C GLU A 20 -3.48 -5.98 3.93
N ILE A 21 -2.16 -6.11 3.87
CA ILE A 21 -1.45 -6.93 2.88
C ILE A 21 -0.63 -7.95 3.65
N LYS A 22 -0.97 -9.22 3.51
CA LYS A 22 -0.29 -10.34 4.17
C LYS A 22 0.85 -10.89 3.33
N ASP A 23 1.71 -11.67 3.98
CA ASP A 23 2.77 -12.47 3.35
C ASP A 23 3.73 -11.64 2.49
N VAL A 24 3.95 -10.37 2.86
CA VAL A 24 4.91 -9.49 2.19
C VAL A 24 6.32 -9.91 2.63
N PRO A 25 7.21 -10.26 1.70
CA PRO A 25 8.58 -10.61 2.04
C PRO A 25 9.31 -9.44 2.72
N PRO A 26 10.37 -9.72 3.50
CA PRO A 26 11.16 -8.68 4.11
C PRO A 26 11.84 -7.80 3.05
N GLY A 27 11.78 -6.48 3.22
CA GLY A 27 12.31 -5.55 2.22
C GLY A 27 11.85 -4.11 2.38
N LYS A 28 12.40 -3.24 1.53
CA LYS A 28 12.03 -1.82 1.45
C LYS A 28 11.09 -1.61 0.26
N TYR A 29 9.89 -1.10 0.55
CA TYR A 29 8.83 -0.95 -0.42
C TYR A 29 8.41 0.52 -0.58
N LYS A 30 8.05 0.88 -1.82
CA LYS A 30 7.29 2.10 -2.10
C LYS A 30 5.83 1.70 -2.26
N ILE A 31 4.98 2.20 -1.37
CA ILE A 31 3.54 1.97 -1.40
C ILE A 31 2.90 3.11 -2.18
N LYS A 32 1.90 2.80 -3.00
CA LYS A 32 1.09 3.76 -3.73
C LYS A 32 -0.37 3.53 -3.39
N ALA A 33 -1.00 4.51 -2.74
CA ALA A 33 -2.44 4.52 -2.55
C ALA A 33 -3.10 5.30 -3.70
N TRP A 34 -4.06 4.68 -4.37
CA TRP A 34 -4.77 5.25 -5.52
C TRP A 34 -6.25 5.45 -5.17
N HIS A 35 -6.78 6.61 -5.53
CA HIS A 35 -8.19 6.95 -5.42
C HIS A 35 -8.65 7.50 -6.77
N GLY A 36 -9.83 7.09 -7.25
CA GLY A 36 -10.26 7.37 -8.64
C GLY A 36 -10.33 8.86 -9.01
N PHE A 37 -10.64 9.71 -8.03
CA PHE A 37 -10.82 11.15 -8.23
C PHE A 37 -9.69 12.01 -7.62
N LEU A 38 -8.93 11.45 -6.68
CA LEU A 38 -7.97 12.23 -5.89
C LEU A 38 -6.53 11.91 -6.30
N LYS A 39 -5.59 12.79 -5.93
CA LYS A 39 -4.17 12.56 -6.20
C LYS A 39 -3.67 11.36 -5.41
N ASN A 40 -2.90 10.51 -6.10
CA ASN A 40 -2.26 9.35 -5.50
C ASN A 40 -1.33 9.75 -4.37
N GLN A 41 -1.41 9.03 -3.25
CA GLN A 41 -0.45 9.15 -2.16
C GLN A 41 0.66 8.10 -2.34
N LYS A 42 1.87 8.44 -1.88
CA LYS A 42 3.03 7.56 -1.93
C LYS A 42 3.68 7.52 -0.56
N GLY A 43 4.05 6.32 -0.12
CA GLY A 43 4.70 6.07 1.16
C GLY A 43 5.90 5.16 0.97
N LYS A 44 6.79 5.14 1.96
CA LYS A 44 7.87 4.15 2.05
C LYS A 44 7.69 3.37 3.33
N VAL A 45 7.89 2.06 3.25
CA VAL A 45 7.81 1.18 4.41
C VAL A 45 8.92 0.13 4.32
N THR A 46 9.42 -0.29 5.47
CA THR A 46 10.36 -1.41 5.60
C THR A 46 9.62 -2.53 6.30
N VAL A 47 9.55 -3.70 5.68
CA VAL A 47 9.02 -4.92 6.29
C VAL A 47 10.20 -5.72 6.81
N GLU A 48 10.21 -5.98 8.12
CA GLU A 48 11.21 -6.84 8.76
C GLU A 48 10.79 -8.32 8.67
N ALA A 49 11.73 -9.24 8.88
CA ALA A 49 11.44 -10.68 8.85
C ALA A 49 10.43 -11.07 9.93
N GLY A 50 9.26 -11.56 9.50
CA GLY A 50 8.14 -11.88 10.40
C GLY A 50 7.49 -10.66 11.07
N GLY A 51 7.87 -9.44 10.68
CA GLY A 51 7.40 -8.20 11.27
C GLY A 51 6.15 -7.65 10.59
N THR A 52 5.46 -6.75 11.30
CA THR A 52 4.38 -5.92 10.73
C THR A 52 4.90 -4.51 10.53
N ALA A 53 4.54 -3.91 9.40
CA ALA A 53 4.88 -2.52 9.12
C ALA A 53 3.62 -1.72 8.78
N THR A 54 3.50 -0.53 9.37
CA THR A 54 2.33 0.33 9.26
C THR A 54 2.66 1.55 8.40
N VAL A 55 1.70 1.97 7.58
CA VAL A 55 1.78 3.21 6.83
C VAL A 55 0.38 3.81 6.70
N ASP A 56 0.28 5.11 6.94
CA ASP A 56 -0.97 5.85 6.85
C ASP A 56 -0.94 6.82 5.66
N PHE A 57 -2.10 6.99 5.03
CA PHE A 57 -2.27 7.90 3.91
C PHE A 57 -3.46 8.82 4.17
N THR A 58 -3.23 10.12 4.03
CA THR A 58 -4.30 11.13 4.05
C THR A 58 -4.52 11.64 2.63
N PHE A 59 -5.77 11.57 2.17
CA PHE A 59 -6.20 12.23 0.94
C PHE A 59 -6.83 13.57 1.30
N LYS A 60 -6.51 14.62 0.53
CA LYS A 60 -7.09 15.96 0.64
C LYS A 60 -7.94 16.25 -0.58
#